data_AF-A0A5N6RXC2-F1
#
_entry.id   AF-A0A5N6RXC2-F1
#
_cell.length_a   1.000
_cell.length_b   1.000
_cell.length_c   1.000
_cell.angle_alpha   90.00
_cell.angle_beta   90.00
_cell.angle_gamma   90.00
#
_symmetry.space_group_name_H-M   'P 1'
#
loop_
_entity.id
_entity.type
_entity.pdbx_description
1 polymer ?
#
loop_
_entity_poly.entity_id
_entity_poly.type
_entity_poly.pdbx_seq_one_letter_code
_entity_poly.pdbx_strand_id
1 'polypeptide(L)'
;MAFQGKKLINDPNDVVTEFIEGLVETYPGLQFLDGFPEVKVVLRADVSSSTYDKVAIISGGGSGHEPAHAGFVGEGMLTAAICGDVFASPPVDSILAGIRAVTGPMGCLLIVKNYTGDRLNFGLAAEQAKSEGYKVETVIVGDDCALPPPRGIAGRRGLAGTILVHKVAGAAAAAGLSLAEVAAEAKCASEMVGTMGVALSVCTLPGQVTSDRLGPGKMELGLGIHGEPGAALADIQPVDVVVSHVLNQILSPETNYVPITRGNRVVLMINGLGATPVMELMIASGKAVPKLQLEHGLAVDRVYTGSFMTSLDMAGFSISIMKADETILQRLDAATKAPSWPVGVDGNHPPAKIPVPVPPSLSRKSDESFSRPPQLNQQGQILEAAIEAAANAVINIRDILNEWDGKVGDGDCGSTMYRGASAILEDLKNYPLNDAAETVNEIGSSIRRVMGGTSGSLYNIFCKAAYAQLTASSQSVVTAKQCEMILLML
;
A
#
# COMPACT_ATOMS: atom_id res chain seq x y z
N MET A 1 5.36 -14.13 25.76
CA MET A 1 4.55 -15.35 25.56
C MET A 1 4.31 -15.49 24.07
N ALA A 2 4.62 -16.65 23.50
CA ALA A 2 4.24 -16.96 22.12
C ALA A 2 2.71 -16.99 22.04
N PHE A 3 2.12 -16.00 21.37
CA PHE A 3 0.67 -16.02 21.11
C PHE A 3 0.40 -16.94 19.92
N GLN A 4 -0.61 -17.80 20.04
CA GLN A 4 -1.10 -18.55 18.89
C GLN A 4 -1.52 -17.57 17.78
N GLY A 5 -1.06 -17.83 16.56
CA GLY A 5 -1.43 -17.04 15.40
C GLY A 5 -2.94 -16.93 15.26
N LYS A 6 -3.46 -15.71 15.09
CA LYS A 6 -4.90 -15.50 14.85
C LYS A 6 -5.16 -15.58 13.35
N LYS A 7 -6.05 -16.49 12.93
CA LYS A 7 -6.49 -16.64 11.54
C LYS A 7 -8.00 -16.90 11.51
N LEU A 8 -8.68 -16.37 10.49
CA LEU A 8 -10.09 -16.67 10.21
C LEU A 8 -10.14 -17.82 9.20
N ILE A 9 -10.01 -19.04 9.70
CA ILE A 9 -9.94 -20.27 8.89
C ILE A 9 -10.62 -21.40 9.66
N ASN A 10 -11.06 -22.45 8.96
CA ASN A 10 -11.50 -23.69 9.59
C ASN A 10 -10.27 -24.58 9.90
N ASP A 11 -9.92 -25.51 9.00
CA ASP A 11 -8.73 -26.36 9.12
C ASP A 11 -7.53 -25.73 8.39
N PRO A 12 -6.36 -25.58 9.04
CA PRO A 12 -5.12 -25.11 8.39
C PRO A 12 -4.70 -25.88 7.13
N ASN A 13 -5.11 -27.14 6.97
CA ASN A 13 -4.77 -27.97 5.81
C ASN A 13 -5.68 -27.70 4.60
N ASP A 14 -6.89 -27.18 4.83
CA ASP A 14 -7.90 -26.96 3.79
C ASP A 14 -7.94 -25.51 3.29
N VAL A 15 -7.16 -24.60 3.90
CA VAL A 15 -7.20 -23.15 3.64
C VAL A 15 -7.08 -22.76 2.17
N VAL A 16 -6.30 -23.51 1.38
CA VAL A 16 -6.12 -23.21 -0.05
C VAL A 16 -7.34 -23.64 -0.85
N THR A 17 -7.94 -24.78 -0.51
CA THR A 17 -9.16 -25.28 -1.16
C THR A 17 -10.33 -24.36 -0.85
N GLU A 18 -10.55 -24.03 0.43
CA GLU A 18 -11.60 -23.11 0.86
C GLU A 18 -11.43 -21.70 0.23
N PHE A 19 -10.20 -21.23 0.09
CA PHE A 19 -9.90 -20.00 -0.64
C PHE A 19 -10.35 -20.09 -2.10
N ILE A 20 -10.01 -21.18 -2.81
CA ILE A 20 -10.38 -21.35 -4.22
C ILE A 20 -11.90 -21.43 -4.37
N GLU A 21 -12.58 -22.18 -3.51
CA GLU A 21 -14.05 -22.27 -3.49
C GLU A 21 -14.70 -20.90 -3.31
N GLY A 22 -14.23 -20.11 -2.34
CA GLY A 22 -14.72 -18.75 -2.13
C GLY A 22 -14.43 -17.83 -3.33
N LEU A 23 -13.28 -18.00 -3.98
CA LEU A 23 -12.89 -17.21 -5.14
C LEU A 23 -13.81 -17.48 -6.34
N VAL A 24 -14.10 -18.75 -6.66
CA VAL A 24 -14.94 -19.11 -7.81
C VAL A 24 -16.42 -18.79 -7.58
N GLU A 25 -16.89 -18.87 -6.33
CA GLU A 25 -18.24 -18.41 -5.95
C GLU A 25 -18.37 -16.88 -6.09
N THR A 26 -17.29 -16.14 -5.83
CA THR A 26 -17.28 -14.67 -5.93
C THR A 26 -17.19 -14.18 -7.38
N TYR A 27 -16.41 -14.86 -8.23
CA TYR A 27 -16.10 -14.42 -9.59
C TYR A 27 -16.57 -15.43 -10.63
N PRO A 28 -17.76 -15.23 -11.26
CA PRO A 28 -18.33 -16.17 -12.23
C PRO A 28 -17.51 -16.45 -13.48
N GLY A 29 -16.49 -15.61 -13.75
CA GLY A 29 -15.54 -15.82 -14.85
C GLY A 29 -14.43 -16.82 -14.52
N LEU A 30 -14.41 -17.37 -13.29
CA LEU A 30 -13.41 -18.33 -12.81
C LEU A 30 -14.06 -19.70 -12.56
N GLN A 31 -13.26 -20.74 -12.71
CA GLN A 31 -13.61 -22.11 -12.39
C GLN A 31 -12.47 -22.79 -11.61
N PHE A 32 -12.86 -23.71 -10.75
CA PHE A 32 -11.95 -24.62 -10.06
C PHE A 32 -11.90 -25.91 -10.88
N LEU A 33 -10.71 -26.31 -11.33
CA LEU A 33 -10.52 -27.56 -12.05
C LEU A 33 -10.80 -28.74 -11.11
N ASP A 34 -11.85 -29.49 -11.42
CA ASP A 34 -12.19 -30.73 -10.72
C ASP A 34 -11.11 -31.80 -11.01
N GLY A 35 -10.25 -32.00 -10.03
CA GLY A 35 -9.39 -33.16 -9.87
C GLY A 35 -9.46 -33.57 -8.40
N PHE A 36 -9.00 -34.78 -8.09
CA PHE A 36 -8.81 -35.23 -6.71
C PHE A 36 -8.18 -34.14 -5.82
N PRO A 37 -8.37 -34.16 -4.47
CA PRO A 37 -8.08 -33.03 -3.56
C PRO A 37 -6.68 -32.39 -3.67
N GLU A 38 -5.72 -33.05 -4.35
CA GLU A 38 -4.39 -32.56 -4.64
C GLU A 38 -4.31 -31.55 -5.82
N VAL A 39 -5.32 -31.51 -6.71
CA VAL A 39 -5.36 -30.59 -7.87
C VAL A 39 -6.04 -29.29 -7.46
N LYS A 40 -5.24 -28.25 -7.26
CA LYS A 40 -5.68 -26.90 -6.86
C LYS A 40 -5.40 -25.91 -7.98
N VAL A 41 -6.28 -25.88 -8.99
CA VAL A 41 -6.10 -25.05 -10.20
C VAL A 41 -7.31 -24.14 -10.43
N VAL A 42 -7.06 -22.84 -10.49
CA VAL A 42 -8.05 -21.84 -10.90
C VAL A 42 -7.83 -21.50 -12.36
N LEU A 43 -8.88 -21.54 -13.17
CA LEU A 43 -8.83 -21.22 -14.60
C LEU A 43 -10.00 -20.34 -15.03
N ARG A 44 -9.87 -19.73 -16.20
CA ARG A 44 -10.95 -18.95 -16.81
C ARG A 44 -12.10 -19.85 -17.26
N ALA A 45 -13.33 -19.51 -16.90
CA ALA A 45 -14.52 -20.26 -17.26
C ALA A 45 -14.81 -20.31 -18.78
N ASP A 46 -14.29 -19.36 -19.54
CA ASP A 46 -14.47 -19.26 -21.00
C ASP A 46 -13.39 -20.02 -21.81
N VAL A 47 -12.55 -20.81 -21.15
CA VAL A 47 -11.41 -21.50 -21.77
C VAL A 47 -11.53 -23.02 -21.63
N SER A 48 -11.32 -23.71 -22.75
CA SER A 48 -11.09 -25.16 -22.82
C SER A 48 -9.99 -25.43 -23.83
N SER A 49 -9.09 -26.38 -23.55
CA SER A 49 -8.02 -26.78 -24.47
C SER A 49 -8.51 -27.16 -25.88
N SER A 50 -9.75 -27.66 -25.99
CA SER A 50 -10.37 -28.02 -27.27
C SER A 50 -10.78 -26.84 -28.15
N THR A 51 -11.02 -25.66 -27.56
CA THR A 51 -11.57 -24.49 -28.27
C THR A 51 -10.72 -23.23 -28.15
N TYR A 52 -9.69 -23.23 -27.30
CA TYR A 52 -8.87 -22.04 -27.08
C TYR A 52 -7.88 -21.79 -28.22
N ASP A 53 -8.01 -20.63 -28.86
CA ASP A 53 -7.32 -20.25 -30.09
C ASP A 53 -6.17 -19.23 -29.87
N LYS A 54 -5.84 -18.94 -28.61
CA LYS A 54 -4.77 -18.04 -28.20
C LYS A 54 -3.71 -18.77 -27.38
N VAL A 55 -2.56 -18.14 -27.17
CA VAL A 55 -1.54 -18.64 -26.23
C VAL A 55 -2.12 -18.63 -24.82
N ALA A 56 -2.05 -19.75 -24.11
CA ALA A 56 -2.45 -19.82 -22.71
C ALA A 56 -1.33 -19.29 -21.81
N ILE A 57 -1.65 -18.42 -20.86
CA ILE A 57 -0.68 -17.89 -19.89
C ILE A 57 -0.93 -18.56 -18.55
N ILE A 58 0.04 -19.30 -18.05
CA ILE A 58 -0.10 -20.07 -16.82
C ILE A 58 0.97 -19.60 -15.83
N SER A 59 0.56 -19.37 -14.59
CA SER A 59 1.49 -19.14 -13.49
C SER A 59 1.03 -19.90 -12.25
N GLY A 60 1.75 -19.73 -11.14
CA GLY A 60 1.45 -20.43 -9.91
C GLY A 60 2.59 -20.38 -8.90
N GLY A 61 2.50 -21.25 -7.92
CA GLY A 61 3.44 -21.34 -6.79
C GLY A 61 2.67 -21.64 -5.51
N GLY A 62 3.37 -21.58 -4.38
CA GLY A 62 2.72 -21.70 -3.08
C GLY A 62 1.68 -20.62 -2.84
N SER A 63 0.62 -21.00 -2.12
CA SER A 63 -0.42 -20.06 -1.66
C SER A 63 0.06 -19.19 -0.49
N GLY A 64 -0.73 -18.19 -0.12
CA GLY A 64 -0.38 -17.20 0.91
C GLY A 64 0.14 -15.88 0.35
N HIS A 65 0.00 -15.67 -0.96
CA HIS A 65 0.37 -14.45 -1.66
C HIS A 65 -0.81 -13.73 -2.31
N GLU A 66 -2.03 -14.13 -1.93
CA GLU A 66 -3.27 -13.66 -2.52
C GLU A 66 -3.32 -12.12 -2.53
N PRO A 67 -3.71 -11.47 -3.66
CA PRO A 67 -4.38 -12.08 -4.81
C PRO A 67 -3.48 -12.86 -5.79
N ALA A 68 -2.15 -12.84 -5.62
CA ALA A 68 -1.26 -13.62 -6.48
C ALA A 68 -1.45 -15.13 -6.23
N HIS A 69 -1.72 -15.96 -7.25
CA HIS A 69 -1.90 -15.62 -8.68
C HIS A 69 -3.35 -15.67 -9.14
N ALA A 70 -4.22 -16.36 -8.41
CA ALA A 70 -5.58 -16.66 -8.85
C ALA A 70 -6.45 -15.42 -9.08
N GLY A 71 -6.23 -14.33 -8.34
CA GLY A 71 -6.90 -13.04 -8.58
C GLY A 71 -6.48 -12.34 -9.88
N PHE A 72 -5.44 -12.83 -10.55
CA PHE A 72 -4.98 -12.34 -11.86
C PHE A 72 -5.37 -13.28 -13.02
N VAL A 73 -6.22 -14.28 -12.76
CA VAL A 73 -6.83 -15.11 -13.80
C VAL A 73 -7.98 -14.34 -14.44
N GLY A 74 -7.94 -14.21 -15.76
CA GLY A 74 -8.90 -13.44 -16.52
C GLY A 74 -8.40 -13.10 -17.92
N GLU A 75 -9.33 -12.79 -18.83
CA GLU A 75 -9.00 -12.31 -20.17
C GLU A 75 -8.02 -11.11 -20.08
N GLY A 76 -6.95 -11.13 -20.88
CA GLY A 76 -5.91 -10.08 -20.86
C GLY A 76 -4.83 -10.25 -19.78
N MET A 77 -4.89 -11.29 -18.93
CA MET A 77 -3.87 -11.67 -17.95
C MET A 77 -3.63 -13.19 -17.95
N LEU A 78 -3.74 -13.87 -16.81
CA LEU A 78 -3.51 -15.31 -16.71
C LEU A 78 -4.72 -16.10 -17.25
N THR A 79 -4.44 -17.18 -17.96
CA THR A 79 -5.42 -18.19 -18.35
C THR A 79 -5.72 -19.15 -17.19
N ALA A 80 -4.70 -19.54 -16.43
CA ALA A 80 -4.82 -20.36 -15.24
C ALA A 80 -3.74 -20.03 -14.19
N ALA A 81 -4.07 -20.30 -12.93
CA ALA A 81 -3.17 -20.25 -11.78
C ALA A 81 -3.13 -21.61 -11.08
N ILE A 82 -1.93 -22.15 -10.88
CA ILE A 82 -1.70 -23.39 -10.15
C ILE A 82 -1.33 -23.07 -8.70
N CYS A 83 -2.20 -23.40 -7.77
CA CYS A 83 -2.05 -23.12 -6.35
C CYS A 83 -1.40 -24.33 -5.65
N GLY A 84 -0.22 -24.14 -5.06
CA GLY A 84 0.34 -25.09 -4.11
C GLY A 84 -0.18 -24.85 -2.70
N ASP A 85 0.28 -25.65 -1.74
CA ASP A 85 0.02 -25.36 -0.32
C ASP A 85 0.70 -24.06 0.11
N VAL A 86 0.41 -23.57 1.32
CA VAL A 86 0.93 -22.31 1.82
C VAL A 86 2.47 -22.32 1.80
N PHE A 87 3.05 -21.42 0.99
CA PHE A 87 4.49 -21.28 0.71
C PHE A 87 5.20 -22.53 0.17
N ALA A 88 4.47 -23.49 -0.39
CA ALA A 88 5.03 -24.68 -1.03
C ALA A 88 4.66 -24.72 -2.52
N SER A 89 5.64 -24.89 -3.39
CA SER A 89 5.42 -25.04 -4.85
C SER A 89 4.39 -26.15 -5.14
N PRO A 90 3.47 -25.96 -6.10
CA PRO A 90 2.49 -26.98 -6.46
C PRO A 90 3.18 -28.24 -6.98
N PRO A 91 2.58 -29.42 -6.77
CA PRO A 91 3.10 -30.67 -7.30
C PRO A 91 3.04 -30.67 -8.84
N VAL A 92 3.94 -31.44 -9.45
CA VAL A 92 4.09 -31.54 -10.92
C VAL A 92 2.77 -31.93 -11.60
N ASP A 93 2.03 -32.86 -11.02
CA ASP A 93 0.77 -33.35 -11.60
C ASP A 93 -0.32 -32.28 -11.63
N SER A 94 -0.39 -31.39 -10.64
CA SER A 94 -1.35 -30.27 -10.63
C SER A 94 -0.99 -29.21 -11.68
N ILE A 95 0.31 -28.95 -11.90
CA ILE A 95 0.77 -28.05 -12.97
C ILE A 95 0.42 -28.66 -14.33
N LEU A 96 0.69 -29.94 -14.52
CA LEU A 96 0.42 -30.67 -15.76
C LEU A 96 -1.09 -30.75 -16.05
N ALA A 97 -1.92 -30.95 -15.03
CA ALA A 97 -3.38 -30.88 -15.15
C ALA A 97 -3.85 -29.50 -15.64
N GLY A 98 -3.29 -28.42 -15.08
CA GLY A 98 -3.56 -27.06 -15.55
C GLY A 98 -3.14 -26.83 -17.00
N ILE A 99 -1.95 -27.29 -17.40
CA ILE A 99 -1.48 -27.20 -18.80
C ILE A 99 -2.47 -27.91 -19.73
N ARG A 100 -2.84 -29.16 -19.43
CA ARG A 100 -3.78 -29.95 -20.24
C ARG A 100 -5.17 -29.31 -20.33
N ALA A 101 -5.62 -28.65 -19.26
CA ALA A 101 -6.95 -28.05 -19.20
C ALA A 101 -7.10 -26.83 -20.12
N VAL A 102 -6.06 -25.99 -20.24
CA VAL A 102 -6.17 -24.68 -20.91
C VAL A 102 -5.33 -24.52 -22.17
N THR A 103 -4.43 -25.45 -22.49
CA THR A 103 -3.50 -25.29 -23.61
C THR A 103 -4.08 -25.82 -24.92
N GLY A 104 -4.40 -24.91 -25.84
CA GLY A 104 -4.81 -25.24 -27.21
C GLY A 104 -3.65 -25.33 -28.21
N PRO A 105 -3.93 -25.35 -29.54
CA PRO A 105 -2.92 -25.53 -30.60
C PRO A 105 -1.82 -24.45 -30.65
N MET A 106 -2.10 -23.27 -30.09
CA MET A 106 -1.17 -22.15 -29.99
C MET A 106 -0.12 -22.33 -28.88
N GLY A 107 -0.32 -23.29 -27.97
CA GLY A 107 0.60 -23.57 -26.86
C GLY A 107 0.38 -22.69 -25.64
N CYS A 108 1.26 -22.84 -24.65
CA CYS A 108 1.21 -22.07 -23.41
C CYS A 108 2.58 -21.52 -23.00
N LEU A 109 2.54 -20.36 -22.33
CA LEU A 109 3.68 -19.78 -21.62
C LEU A 109 3.51 -20.03 -20.12
N LEU A 110 4.53 -20.62 -19.50
CA LEU A 110 4.66 -20.73 -18.05
C LEU A 110 5.46 -19.53 -17.51
N ILE A 111 4.87 -18.73 -16.65
CA ILE A 111 5.56 -17.64 -15.92
C ILE A 111 5.84 -18.12 -14.51
N VAL A 112 7.11 -18.30 -14.17
CA VAL A 112 7.54 -18.98 -12.94
C VAL A 112 8.39 -18.03 -12.10
N LYS A 113 8.01 -17.83 -10.84
CA LYS A 113 8.83 -17.05 -9.89
C LYS A 113 10.15 -17.79 -9.63
N ASN A 114 11.27 -17.07 -9.50
CA ASN A 114 12.58 -17.70 -9.30
C ASN A 114 12.77 -18.22 -7.86
N TYR A 115 12.07 -19.31 -7.55
CA TYR A 115 12.26 -20.14 -6.37
C TYR A 115 12.62 -21.55 -6.81
N THR A 116 13.49 -22.23 -6.06
CA THR A 116 13.99 -23.56 -6.45
C THR A 116 12.85 -24.57 -6.62
N GLY A 117 11.90 -24.62 -5.68
CA GLY A 117 10.74 -25.51 -5.78
C GLY A 117 9.84 -25.21 -6.97
N ASP A 118 9.57 -23.93 -7.25
CA ASP A 118 8.79 -23.49 -8.41
C ASP A 118 9.50 -23.89 -9.72
N ARG A 119 10.80 -23.62 -9.83
CA ARG A 119 11.59 -23.95 -11.04
C ARG A 119 11.66 -25.43 -11.34
N LEU A 120 11.87 -26.26 -10.31
CA LEU A 120 11.95 -27.70 -10.48
C LEU A 120 10.60 -28.29 -10.87
N ASN A 121 9.52 -27.94 -10.16
CA ASN A 121 8.20 -28.52 -10.42
C ASN A 121 7.61 -28.05 -11.76
N PHE A 122 7.66 -26.75 -12.07
CA PHE A 122 7.20 -26.24 -13.36
C PHE A 122 8.10 -26.70 -14.52
N GLY A 123 9.41 -26.81 -14.31
CA GLY A 123 10.33 -27.33 -15.30
C GLY A 123 10.03 -28.79 -15.67
N LEU A 124 9.84 -29.65 -14.67
CA LEU A 124 9.46 -31.04 -14.89
C LEU A 124 8.09 -31.16 -15.58
N ALA A 125 7.09 -30.37 -15.16
CA ALA A 125 5.78 -30.35 -15.79
C ALA A 125 5.85 -29.88 -17.26
N ALA A 126 6.70 -28.90 -17.57
CA ALA A 126 6.90 -28.41 -18.93
C ALA A 126 7.49 -29.49 -19.84
N GLU A 127 8.52 -30.21 -19.38
CA GLU A 127 9.13 -31.29 -20.16
C GLU A 127 8.18 -32.47 -20.36
N GLN A 128 7.40 -32.82 -19.33
CA GLN A 128 6.36 -33.83 -19.43
C GLN A 128 5.26 -33.41 -20.43
N ALA A 129 4.78 -32.17 -20.36
CA ALA A 129 3.79 -31.65 -21.32
C ALA A 129 4.32 -31.61 -22.76
N LYS A 130 5.60 -31.25 -22.97
CA LYS A 130 6.24 -31.33 -24.30
C LYS A 130 6.28 -32.76 -24.83
N SER A 131 6.56 -33.74 -23.96
CA SER A 131 6.53 -35.16 -24.34
C SER A 131 5.11 -35.65 -24.75
N GLU A 132 4.07 -35.00 -24.23
CA GLU A 132 2.66 -35.22 -24.58
C GLU A 132 2.23 -34.46 -25.84
N GLY A 133 3.13 -33.67 -26.44
CA GLY A 133 2.89 -32.93 -27.68
C GLY A 133 2.43 -31.48 -27.50
N TYR A 134 2.37 -30.96 -26.27
CA TYR A 134 2.07 -29.54 -26.03
C TYR A 134 3.26 -28.65 -26.38
N LYS A 135 2.97 -27.48 -26.95
CA LYS A 135 3.97 -26.41 -27.14
C LYS A 135 4.04 -25.59 -25.86
N VAL A 136 5.20 -25.59 -25.21
CA VAL A 136 5.40 -24.94 -23.92
C VAL A 136 6.68 -24.11 -23.94
N GLU A 137 6.55 -22.83 -23.61
CA GLU A 137 7.68 -21.95 -23.28
C GLU A 137 7.64 -21.59 -21.79
N THR A 138 8.79 -21.22 -21.23
CA THR A 138 8.92 -20.85 -19.82
C THR A 138 9.72 -19.56 -19.65
N VAL A 139 9.18 -18.61 -18.88
CA VAL A 139 9.88 -17.40 -18.45
C VAL A 139 10.04 -17.43 -16.93
N ILE A 140 11.27 -17.28 -16.47
CA ILE A 140 11.61 -17.19 -15.04
C ILE A 140 11.68 -15.72 -14.63
N VAL A 141 10.91 -15.33 -13.61
CA VAL A 141 10.93 -13.95 -13.08
C VAL A 141 11.78 -13.91 -11.82
N GLY A 142 12.87 -13.15 -11.88
CA GLY A 142 13.76 -12.87 -10.76
C GLY A 142 13.99 -11.37 -10.61
N ASP A 143 13.01 -10.67 -10.05
CA ASP A 143 12.97 -9.21 -9.95
C ASP A 143 13.52 -8.68 -8.63
N ASP A 144 13.76 -9.50 -7.61
CA ASP A 144 14.31 -9.03 -6.33
C ASP A 144 15.72 -8.44 -6.44
N CYS A 145 15.91 -7.22 -5.93
CA CYS A 145 17.17 -6.47 -5.91
C CYS A 145 17.85 -6.45 -4.53
N ALA A 146 17.26 -7.09 -3.51
CA ALA A 146 17.75 -7.00 -2.13
C ALA A 146 19.12 -7.66 -1.89
N LEU A 147 19.44 -8.73 -2.62
CA LEU A 147 20.58 -9.60 -2.33
C LEU A 147 21.60 -9.57 -3.49
N PRO A 148 22.54 -8.61 -3.52
CA PRO A 148 23.64 -8.61 -4.49
C PRO A 148 24.62 -9.78 -4.26
N PRO A 149 25.30 -10.28 -5.31
CA PRO A 149 26.35 -11.27 -5.18
C PRO A 149 27.43 -10.83 -4.16
N PRO A 150 27.98 -11.76 -3.34
CA PRO A 150 27.84 -13.21 -3.42
C PRO A 150 26.58 -13.79 -2.73
N ARG A 151 25.68 -12.96 -2.20
CA ARG A 151 24.39 -13.42 -1.65
C ARG A 151 23.44 -13.76 -2.82
N GLY A 152 22.45 -14.62 -2.58
CA GLY A 152 21.49 -15.02 -3.63
C GLY A 152 22.06 -15.98 -4.68
N ILE A 153 22.79 -17.02 -4.24
CA ILE A 153 23.50 -18.00 -5.11
C ILE A 153 22.57 -18.67 -6.14
N ALA A 154 21.28 -18.85 -5.81
CA ALA A 154 20.27 -19.41 -6.72
C ALA A 154 19.66 -18.40 -7.72
N GLY A 155 20.14 -17.14 -7.70
CA GLY A 155 19.62 -16.01 -8.44
C GLY A 155 18.68 -15.12 -7.61
N ARG A 156 18.18 -14.05 -8.23
CA ARG A 156 17.23 -13.08 -7.65
C ARG A 156 15.86 -13.74 -7.44
N ARG A 157 15.23 -13.58 -6.28
CA ARG A 157 13.87 -14.10 -6.01
C ARG A 157 12.84 -13.44 -6.93
N GLY A 158 11.73 -14.14 -7.20
CA GLY A 158 10.58 -13.59 -7.93
C GLY A 158 9.51 -13.04 -6.99
N LEU A 159 9.26 -11.73 -7.02
CA LEU A 159 8.38 -10.98 -6.13
C LEU A 159 7.27 -10.26 -6.92
N ALA A 160 6.75 -9.15 -6.40
CA ALA A 160 5.59 -8.42 -6.91
C ALA A 160 5.72 -7.94 -8.37
N GLY A 161 6.94 -7.73 -8.88
CA GLY A 161 7.18 -7.38 -10.28
C GLY A 161 6.70 -8.45 -11.26
N THR A 162 6.55 -9.69 -10.80
CA THR A 162 5.92 -10.80 -11.54
C THR A 162 4.53 -10.44 -12.05
N ILE A 163 3.75 -9.66 -11.29
CA ILE A 163 2.38 -9.30 -11.69
C ILE A 163 2.36 -8.37 -12.91
N LEU A 164 3.38 -7.51 -13.06
CA LEU A 164 3.55 -6.69 -14.26
C LEU A 164 3.91 -7.57 -15.47
N VAL A 165 4.72 -8.61 -15.26
CA VAL A 165 5.06 -9.59 -16.32
C VAL A 165 3.82 -10.37 -16.76
N HIS A 166 2.96 -10.78 -15.81
CA HIS A 166 1.67 -11.40 -16.12
C HIS A 166 0.81 -10.51 -17.01
N LYS A 167 0.74 -9.21 -16.69
CA LYS A 167 -0.05 -8.25 -17.46
C LYS A 167 0.49 -8.07 -18.88
N VAL A 168 1.81 -7.96 -19.04
CA VAL A 168 2.45 -7.86 -20.36
C VAL A 168 2.17 -9.10 -21.20
N ALA A 169 2.45 -10.28 -20.65
CA ALA A 169 2.26 -11.56 -21.34
C ALA A 169 0.79 -11.83 -21.71
N GLY A 170 -0.13 -11.58 -20.76
CA GLY A 170 -1.56 -11.76 -20.98
C GLY A 170 -2.13 -10.82 -22.03
N ALA A 171 -1.71 -9.55 -22.03
CA ALA A 171 -2.12 -8.59 -23.05
C ALA A 171 -1.54 -8.93 -24.43
N ALA A 172 -0.29 -9.42 -24.49
CA ALA A 172 0.33 -9.91 -25.72
C ALA A 172 -0.43 -11.11 -26.31
N ALA A 173 -0.74 -12.11 -25.48
CA ALA A 173 -1.54 -13.26 -25.89
C ALA A 173 -2.96 -12.88 -26.29
N ALA A 174 -3.60 -11.96 -25.56
CA ALA A 174 -4.94 -11.47 -25.89
C ALA A 174 -4.98 -10.76 -27.26
N ALA A 175 -3.88 -10.08 -27.63
CA ALA A 175 -3.68 -9.46 -28.94
C ALA A 175 -3.37 -10.47 -30.07
N GLY A 176 -3.32 -11.78 -29.78
CA GLY A 176 -3.19 -12.83 -30.78
C GLY A 176 -1.75 -13.14 -31.23
N LEU A 177 -0.75 -12.69 -30.45
CA LEU A 177 0.66 -12.99 -30.75
C LEU A 177 0.94 -14.50 -30.65
N SER A 178 1.96 -14.95 -31.37
CA SER A 178 2.44 -16.33 -31.30
C SER A 178 3.14 -16.62 -29.96
N LEU A 179 3.26 -17.90 -29.59
CA LEU A 179 3.92 -18.32 -28.35
C LEU A 179 5.34 -17.74 -28.21
N ALA A 180 6.10 -17.72 -29.30
CA ALA A 180 7.47 -17.19 -29.30
C ALA A 180 7.50 -15.68 -29.05
N GLU A 181 6.59 -14.92 -29.65
CA GLU A 181 6.50 -13.47 -29.45
C GLU A 181 6.03 -13.12 -28.04
N VAL A 182 5.02 -13.85 -27.52
CA VAL A 182 4.55 -13.70 -26.14
C VAL A 182 5.66 -14.01 -25.14
N ALA A 183 6.41 -15.09 -25.35
CA ALA A 183 7.55 -15.45 -24.50
C ALA A 183 8.66 -14.38 -24.55
N ALA A 184 8.93 -13.80 -25.74
CA ALA A 184 9.91 -12.74 -25.90
C ALA A 184 9.49 -11.44 -25.17
N GLU A 185 8.23 -11.01 -25.30
CA GLU A 185 7.71 -9.84 -24.58
C GLU A 185 7.73 -10.06 -23.05
N ALA A 186 7.31 -11.23 -22.58
CA ALA A 186 7.34 -11.59 -21.16
C ALA A 186 8.76 -11.62 -20.60
N LYS A 187 9.71 -12.20 -21.34
CA LYS A 187 11.12 -12.23 -20.96
C LYS A 187 11.68 -10.81 -20.87
N CYS A 188 11.45 -9.98 -21.88
CA CYS A 188 11.86 -8.58 -21.88
C CYS A 188 11.29 -7.85 -20.65
N ALA A 189 9.99 -7.99 -20.38
CA ALA A 189 9.37 -7.39 -19.19
C ALA A 189 10.02 -7.86 -17.88
N SER A 190 10.37 -9.15 -17.77
CA SER A 190 11.03 -9.70 -16.58
C SER A 190 12.44 -9.14 -16.35
N GLU A 191 13.17 -8.81 -17.43
CA GLU A 191 14.52 -8.21 -17.38
C GLU A 191 14.47 -6.69 -17.11
N MET A 192 13.30 -6.07 -17.33
CA MET A 192 13.08 -4.63 -17.18
C MET A 192 12.47 -4.24 -15.83
N VAL A 193 12.29 -5.18 -14.90
CA VAL A 193 11.69 -4.92 -13.58
C VAL A 193 12.63 -5.29 -12.43
N GLY A 194 12.64 -4.42 -11.42
CA GLY A 194 13.35 -4.64 -10.17
C GLY A 194 12.46 -4.30 -8.98
N THR A 195 12.55 -5.12 -7.94
CA THR A 195 11.71 -5.06 -6.74
C THR A 195 12.56 -5.15 -5.49
N MET A 196 12.21 -4.43 -4.44
CA MET A 196 12.75 -4.67 -3.10
C MET A 196 11.67 -4.42 -2.04
N GLY A 197 11.58 -5.34 -1.09
CA GLY A 197 10.65 -5.29 0.05
C GLY A 197 11.25 -4.68 1.30
N VAL A 198 10.38 -4.25 2.21
CA VAL A 198 10.66 -3.91 3.60
C VAL A 198 9.54 -4.44 4.48
N ALA A 199 9.88 -5.08 5.58
CA ALA A 199 8.93 -5.70 6.50
C ALA A 199 9.09 -5.15 7.93
N LEU A 200 7.97 -4.85 8.57
CA LEU A 200 7.86 -4.45 9.98
C LEU A 200 7.56 -5.66 10.89
N SER A 201 7.06 -6.75 10.30
CA SER A 201 6.79 -8.01 10.98
C SER A 201 7.02 -9.17 10.01
N VAL A 202 7.10 -10.39 10.52
CA VAL A 202 7.01 -11.61 9.71
C VAL A 202 5.56 -12.07 9.62
N CYS A 203 5.24 -12.83 8.58
CA CYS A 203 3.94 -13.48 8.45
C CYS A 203 3.74 -14.60 9.48
N THR A 204 2.48 -14.90 9.78
CA THR A 204 2.06 -16.05 10.57
C THR A 204 1.49 -17.14 9.66
N LEU A 205 2.07 -18.33 9.69
CA LEU A 205 1.53 -19.48 8.96
C LEU A 205 0.25 -20.02 9.63
N PRO A 206 -0.74 -20.51 8.87
CA PRO A 206 -1.90 -21.20 9.42
C PRO A 206 -1.51 -22.33 10.39
N GLY A 207 -2.15 -22.38 11.56
CA GLY A 207 -1.86 -23.38 12.59
C GLY A 207 -0.52 -23.22 13.33
N GLN A 208 0.27 -22.19 13.01
CA GLN A 208 1.58 -21.94 13.63
C GLN A 208 1.58 -20.72 14.56
N VAL A 209 2.62 -20.62 15.37
CA VAL A 209 2.90 -19.45 16.21
C VAL A 209 3.58 -18.37 15.37
N THR A 210 3.21 -17.11 15.59
CA THR A 210 3.89 -15.97 14.97
C THR A 210 5.33 -15.86 15.48
N SER A 211 6.31 -15.84 14.57
CA SER A 211 7.71 -15.63 14.93
C SER A 211 7.97 -14.17 15.34
N ASP A 212 8.79 -13.96 16.37
CA ASP A 212 9.19 -12.64 16.87
C ASP A 212 10.59 -12.23 16.40
N ARG A 213 11.16 -12.89 15.38
CA ARG A 213 12.59 -12.77 15.01
C ARG A 213 13.08 -11.35 14.70
N LEU A 214 12.19 -10.43 14.32
CA LEU A 214 12.56 -9.04 14.07
C LEU A 214 12.73 -8.27 15.39
N GLY A 215 11.93 -8.57 16.40
CA GLY A 215 11.87 -7.81 17.66
C GLY A 215 11.13 -6.47 17.54
N PRO A 216 10.85 -5.82 18.68
CA PRO A 216 10.13 -4.55 18.71
C PRO A 216 10.98 -3.40 18.14
N GLY A 217 10.34 -2.48 17.42
CA GLY A 217 11.01 -1.29 16.88
C GLY A 217 11.97 -1.56 15.72
N LYS A 218 11.97 -2.79 15.17
CA LYS A 218 12.82 -3.19 14.05
C LYS A 218 12.03 -3.31 12.76
N MET A 219 12.76 -3.20 11.65
CA MET A 219 12.31 -3.52 10.30
C MET A 219 13.39 -4.33 9.59
N GLU A 220 13.01 -5.19 8.65
CA GLU A 220 13.95 -5.92 7.81
C GLU A 220 13.86 -5.47 6.35
N LEU A 221 15.02 -5.12 5.81
CA LEU A 221 15.21 -4.67 4.44
C LEU A 221 15.43 -5.88 3.55
N GLY A 222 14.60 -6.03 2.53
CA GLY A 222 14.70 -7.12 1.57
C GLY A 222 14.21 -8.47 2.07
N LEU A 223 13.34 -8.51 3.09
CA LEU A 223 12.70 -9.74 3.55
C LEU A 223 11.92 -10.40 2.38
N GLY A 224 12.02 -11.73 2.25
CA GLY A 224 11.36 -12.48 1.17
C GLY A 224 9.89 -12.82 1.43
N ILE A 225 9.11 -13.06 0.39
CA ILE A 225 7.66 -13.31 0.51
C ILE A 225 7.29 -14.61 1.25
N HIS A 226 8.23 -15.52 1.53
CA HIS A 226 7.98 -16.69 2.39
C HIS A 226 8.60 -16.53 3.78
N GLY A 227 8.97 -15.31 4.17
CA GLY A 227 9.61 -15.02 5.46
C GLY A 227 11.13 -15.19 5.45
N GLU A 228 11.76 -15.43 4.29
CA GLU A 228 13.20 -15.64 4.19
C GLU A 228 13.98 -14.39 4.63
N PRO A 229 15.13 -14.56 5.30
CA PRO A 229 15.95 -13.44 5.75
C PRO A 229 16.26 -12.45 4.63
N GLY A 230 16.23 -11.18 4.98
CA GLY A 230 16.54 -10.08 4.08
C GLY A 230 18.02 -9.74 4.02
N ALA A 231 18.31 -8.58 3.44
CA ALA A 231 19.65 -8.04 3.34
C ALA A 231 20.18 -7.55 4.69
N ALA A 232 19.32 -6.92 5.50
CA ALA A 232 19.68 -6.32 6.79
C ALA A 232 18.46 -6.13 7.71
N LEU A 233 18.69 -6.29 9.01
CA LEU A 233 17.79 -5.85 10.08
C LEU A 233 18.20 -4.44 10.53
N ALA A 234 17.25 -3.52 10.66
CA ALA A 234 17.48 -2.13 11.04
C ALA A 234 16.41 -1.64 12.03
N ASP A 235 16.68 -0.53 12.73
CA ASP A 235 15.64 0.19 13.48
C ASP A 235 14.62 0.78 12.51
N ILE A 236 13.35 0.86 12.92
CA ILE A 236 12.31 1.53 12.13
C ILE A 236 12.75 2.96 11.80
N GLN A 237 12.66 3.32 10.52
CA GLN A 237 13.02 4.64 10.01
C GLN A 237 11.80 5.38 9.47
N PRO A 238 11.84 6.72 9.37
CA PRO A 238 10.85 7.47 8.62
C PRO A 238 10.73 6.93 7.18
N VAL A 239 9.49 6.83 6.69
CA VAL A 239 9.21 6.24 5.36
C VAL A 239 9.97 6.91 4.22
N ASP A 240 10.30 8.20 4.33
CA ASP A 240 11.11 8.92 3.34
C ASP A 240 12.53 8.34 3.20
N VAL A 241 13.13 7.95 4.31
CA VAL A 241 14.44 7.29 4.37
C VAL A 241 14.33 5.87 3.81
N VAL A 242 13.28 5.13 4.20
CA VAL A 242 13.05 3.75 3.74
C VAL A 242 12.87 3.71 2.23
N VAL A 243 12.00 4.57 1.67
CA VAL A 243 11.77 4.68 0.22
C VAL A 243 13.07 5.06 -0.50
N SER A 244 13.83 6.02 0.01
CA SER A 244 15.12 6.40 -0.61
C SER A 244 16.09 5.22 -0.66
N HIS A 245 16.20 4.45 0.43
CA HIS A 245 17.05 3.26 0.47
C HIS A 245 16.63 2.21 -0.56
N VAL A 246 15.33 1.89 -0.60
CA VAL A 246 14.77 0.90 -1.53
C VAL A 246 14.98 1.33 -2.99
N LEU A 247 14.72 2.58 -3.33
CA LEU A 247 14.94 3.10 -4.69
C LEU A 247 16.43 3.08 -5.08
N ASN A 248 17.33 3.51 -4.19
CA ASN A 248 18.77 3.46 -4.44
C ASN A 248 19.28 2.04 -4.67
N GLN A 249 18.73 1.05 -3.97
CA GLN A 249 19.10 -0.35 -4.17
C GLN A 249 18.60 -0.87 -5.52
N ILE A 250 17.35 -0.61 -5.90
CA ILE A 250 16.77 -1.04 -7.18
C ILE A 250 17.51 -0.38 -8.37
N LEU A 251 17.84 0.90 -8.24
CA LEU A 251 18.46 1.72 -9.29
C LEU A 251 20.00 1.76 -9.19
N SER A 252 20.61 0.89 -8.38
CA SER A 252 22.04 0.91 -8.12
C SER A 252 22.85 0.63 -9.40
N PRO A 253 23.73 1.56 -9.82
CA PRO A 253 24.62 1.34 -10.97
C PRO A 253 25.64 0.21 -10.75
N GLU A 254 25.93 -0.13 -9.49
CA GLU A 254 26.88 -1.19 -9.13
C GLU A 254 26.33 -2.58 -9.45
N THR A 255 25.06 -2.79 -9.12
CA THR A 255 24.38 -4.06 -9.43
C THR A 255 23.83 -4.09 -10.85
N ASN A 256 23.36 -2.94 -11.34
CA ASN A 256 22.74 -2.76 -12.65
C ASN A 256 21.68 -3.85 -12.96
N TYR A 257 20.89 -4.22 -11.95
CA TYR A 257 19.87 -5.27 -12.08
C TYR A 257 18.75 -4.92 -13.05
N VAL A 258 18.51 -3.63 -13.26
CA VAL A 258 17.54 -3.10 -14.21
C VAL A 258 18.21 -1.99 -15.02
N PRO A 259 18.15 -2.01 -16.36
CA PRO A 259 18.87 -1.05 -17.21
C PRO A 259 18.16 0.31 -17.29
N ILE A 260 17.94 0.96 -16.14
CA ILE A 260 17.28 2.26 -16.00
C ILE A 260 18.33 3.35 -15.84
N THR A 261 18.23 4.37 -16.68
CA THR A 261 19.04 5.59 -16.59
C THR A 261 18.16 6.84 -16.62
N ARG A 262 18.75 7.98 -16.24
CA ARG A 262 18.06 9.28 -16.25
C ARG A 262 17.40 9.55 -17.60
N GLY A 263 16.17 10.06 -17.59
CA GLY A 263 15.35 10.32 -18.78
C GLY A 263 14.56 9.09 -19.27
N ASN A 264 14.74 7.91 -18.67
CA ASN A 264 13.88 6.77 -18.95
C ASN A 264 12.48 6.97 -18.36
N ARG A 265 11.52 6.28 -19.01
CA ARG A 265 10.14 6.14 -18.59
C ARG A 265 10.01 4.90 -17.70
N VAL A 266 9.24 5.00 -16.62
CA VAL A 266 9.08 3.92 -15.65
C VAL A 266 7.63 3.80 -15.17
N VAL A 267 7.30 2.58 -14.77
CA VAL A 267 6.09 2.20 -14.05
C VAL A 267 6.48 1.91 -12.60
N LEU A 268 5.75 2.49 -11.67
CA LEU A 268 5.93 2.29 -10.23
C LEU A 268 4.80 1.39 -9.70
N MET A 269 5.15 0.37 -8.93
CA MET A 269 4.20 -0.39 -8.11
C MET A 269 4.62 -0.33 -6.64
N ILE A 270 3.71 0.15 -5.78
CA ILE A 270 3.79 0.04 -4.33
C ILE A 270 2.87 -1.11 -3.91
N ASN A 271 3.47 -2.21 -3.48
CA ASN A 271 2.78 -3.44 -3.13
C ASN A 271 2.76 -3.63 -1.60
N GLY A 272 1.59 -3.78 -0.99
CA GLY A 272 1.44 -4.18 0.40
C GLY A 272 1.69 -5.67 0.59
N LEU A 273 2.38 -6.04 1.67
CA LEU A 273 2.72 -7.44 1.98
C LEU A 273 1.63 -8.18 2.77
N GLY A 274 0.48 -7.54 3.02
CA GLY A 274 -0.64 -8.16 3.74
C GLY A 274 -1.30 -7.20 4.72
N ALA A 275 -0.66 -6.99 5.87
CA ALA A 275 -1.24 -6.25 7.00
C ALA A 275 -0.96 -4.73 6.99
N THR A 276 -0.31 -4.21 5.96
CA THR A 276 -0.04 -2.76 5.86
C THR A 276 -1.27 -2.00 5.34
N PRO A 277 -1.81 -1.03 6.11
CA PRO A 277 -2.95 -0.23 5.68
C PRO A 277 -2.68 0.56 4.41
N VAL A 278 -3.73 0.76 3.59
CA VAL A 278 -3.65 1.58 2.36
C VAL A 278 -3.12 2.98 2.62
N MET A 279 -3.41 3.57 3.78
CA MET A 279 -2.87 4.87 4.19
C MET A 279 -1.34 4.89 4.16
N GLU A 280 -0.69 3.86 4.72
CA GLU A 280 0.78 3.75 4.74
C GLU A 280 1.35 3.53 3.34
N LEU A 281 0.68 2.71 2.51
CA LEU A 281 1.07 2.50 1.12
C LEU A 281 0.98 3.80 0.30
N MET A 282 -0.07 4.61 0.52
CA MET A 282 -0.22 5.91 -0.13
C MET A 282 0.83 6.92 0.33
N ILE A 283 1.24 6.87 1.60
CA ILE A 283 2.38 7.67 2.07
C ILE A 283 3.67 7.25 1.35
N ALA A 284 3.95 5.94 1.24
CA ALA A 284 5.12 5.45 0.51
C ALA A 284 5.09 5.87 -0.97
N SER A 285 3.93 5.74 -1.63
CA SER A 285 3.71 6.21 -3.01
C SER A 285 3.96 7.72 -3.16
N GLY A 286 3.43 8.53 -2.24
CA GLY A 286 3.62 9.97 -2.20
C GLY A 286 5.07 10.42 -1.94
N LYS A 287 5.94 9.52 -1.45
CA LYS A 287 7.39 9.74 -1.37
C LYS A 287 8.14 9.21 -2.58
N ALA A 288 7.75 8.04 -3.09
CA ALA A 288 8.46 7.39 -4.20
C ALA A 288 8.34 8.18 -5.51
N VAL A 289 7.15 8.69 -5.85
CA VAL A 289 6.93 9.39 -7.12
C VAL A 289 7.81 10.65 -7.25
N PRO A 290 7.82 11.61 -6.29
CA PRO A 290 8.70 12.78 -6.39
C PRO A 290 10.18 12.41 -6.39
N LYS A 291 10.61 11.39 -5.65
CA LYS A 291 12.02 10.95 -5.62
C LYS A 291 12.47 10.41 -6.97
N LEU A 292 11.66 9.57 -7.61
CA LEU A 292 11.92 9.08 -8.97
C LEU A 292 12.03 10.23 -9.97
N GLN A 293 11.11 11.21 -9.90
CA GLN A 293 11.07 12.32 -10.84
C GLN A 293 12.18 13.35 -10.61
N LEU A 294 12.39 13.80 -9.37
CA LEU A 294 13.26 14.91 -9.05
C LEU A 294 14.70 14.48 -8.77
N GLU A 295 14.90 13.40 -8.02
CA GLU A 295 16.22 12.93 -7.60
C GLU A 295 16.83 12.01 -8.68
N HIS A 296 16.06 11.05 -9.21
CA HIS A 296 16.55 10.11 -10.24
C HIS A 296 16.31 10.57 -11.69
N GLY A 297 15.50 11.63 -11.90
CA GLY A 297 15.21 12.18 -13.23
C GLY A 297 14.49 11.20 -14.16
N LEU A 298 13.57 10.41 -13.62
CA LEU A 298 12.77 9.41 -14.34
C LEU A 298 11.34 9.92 -14.58
N ALA A 299 10.78 9.62 -15.74
CA ALA A 299 9.38 9.90 -16.03
C ALA A 299 8.52 8.75 -15.50
N VAL A 300 7.76 9.00 -14.43
CA VAL A 300 6.82 8.01 -13.88
C VAL A 300 5.50 8.10 -14.64
N ASP A 301 5.23 7.14 -15.52
CA ASP A 301 4.05 7.15 -16.40
C ASP A 301 2.83 6.48 -15.76
N ARG A 302 3.05 5.44 -14.94
CA ARG A 302 1.97 4.72 -14.23
C ARG A 302 2.39 4.45 -12.80
N VAL A 303 1.40 4.52 -11.91
CA VAL A 303 1.57 4.21 -10.49
C VAL A 303 0.47 3.26 -10.05
N TYR A 304 0.86 2.08 -9.59
CA TYR A 304 -0.04 1.10 -8.97
C TYR A 304 0.23 1.08 -7.46
N THR A 305 -0.81 1.14 -6.64
CA THR A 305 -0.68 1.10 -5.18
C THR A 305 -1.79 0.25 -4.60
N GLY A 306 -1.42 -0.80 -3.84
CA GLY A 306 -2.36 -1.77 -3.31
C GLY A 306 -1.65 -3.06 -2.91
N SER A 307 -2.40 -4.13 -2.68
CA SER A 307 -1.85 -5.46 -2.39
C SER A 307 -1.99 -6.33 -3.64
N PHE A 308 -0.88 -6.67 -4.27
CA PHE A 308 -0.82 -7.44 -5.52
C PHE A 308 -0.16 -8.80 -5.32
N MET A 309 0.88 -8.88 -4.49
CA MET A 309 1.53 -10.12 -4.07
C MET A 309 1.88 -9.99 -2.60
N THR A 310 1.08 -10.64 -1.74
CA THR A 310 1.22 -10.54 -0.29
C THR A 310 2.17 -11.60 0.26
N SER A 311 2.35 -11.59 1.58
CA SER A 311 2.89 -12.67 2.37
C SER A 311 2.00 -12.81 3.60
N LEU A 312 0.81 -13.39 3.40
CA LEU A 312 -0.24 -13.54 4.41
C LEU A 312 -0.55 -12.21 5.13
N ASP A 313 -0.26 -12.15 6.43
CA ASP A 313 -0.47 -11.04 7.37
C ASP A 313 0.82 -10.26 7.65
N MET A 314 1.83 -10.36 6.80
CA MET A 314 3.06 -9.58 6.94
C MET A 314 2.76 -8.08 6.84
N ALA A 315 3.11 -7.32 7.87
CA ALA A 315 3.16 -5.87 7.78
C ALA A 315 4.46 -5.44 7.09
N GLY A 316 4.34 -4.76 5.97
CA GLY A 316 5.42 -4.27 5.13
C GLY A 316 4.93 -3.89 3.74
N PHE A 317 5.84 -3.37 2.93
CA PHE A 317 5.58 -3.08 1.54
C PHE A 317 6.79 -3.40 0.67
N SER A 318 6.58 -3.55 -0.64
CA SER A 318 7.65 -3.59 -1.62
C SER A 318 7.44 -2.52 -2.68
N ILE A 319 8.55 -2.04 -3.24
CA ILE A 319 8.55 -1.15 -4.39
C ILE A 319 9.04 -1.96 -5.58
N SER A 320 8.29 -1.94 -6.68
CA SER A 320 8.75 -2.45 -7.98
C SER A 320 8.85 -1.29 -8.96
N ILE A 321 9.97 -1.22 -9.68
CA ILE A 321 10.19 -0.27 -10.78
C ILE A 321 10.38 -1.07 -12.05
N MET A 322 9.52 -0.84 -13.04
CA MET A 322 9.66 -1.41 -14.38
C MET A 322 10.03 -0.30 -15.36
N LYS A 323 11.12 -0.48 -16.11
CA LYS A 323 11.41 0.36 -17.27
C LYS A 323 10.33 0.14 -18.31
N ALA A 324 9.76 1.21 -18.82
CA ALA A 324 8.68 1.15 -19.77
C ALA A 324 9.05 1.85 -21.08
N ASP A 325 8.60 1.26 -22.17
CA ASP A 325 8.45 1.92 -23.46
C ASP A 325 6.96 1.96 -23.82
N GLU A 326 6.64 2.49 -25.00
CA GLU A 326 5.25 2.61 -25.44
C GLU A 326 4.55 1.24 -25.55
N THR A 327 5.28 0.19 -25.92
CA THR A 327 4.74 -1.17 -26.01
C THR A 327 4.34 -1.69 -24.63
N ILE A 328 5.24 -1.59 -23.63
CA ILE A 328 4.93 -2.00 -22.25
C ILE A 328 3.74 -1.21 -21.71
N LEU A 329 3.68 0.11 -21.93
CA LEU A 329 2.57 0.92 -21.46
C LEU A 329 1.24 0.48 -22.10
N GLN A 330 1.21 0.28 -23.43
CA GLN A 330 0.02 -0.24 -24.11
C GLN A 330 -0.41 -1.61 -23.59
N ARG A 331 0.54 -2.50 -23.25
CA ARG A 331 0.22 -3.81 -22.66
C ARG A 331 -0.34 -3.68 -21.25
N LEU A 332 0.18 -2.76 -20.44
CA LEU A 332 -0.33 -2.51 -19.09
C LEU A 332 -1.73 -1.88 -19.11
N ASP A 333 -1.98 -0.97 -20.05
CA ASP A 333 -3.25 -0.26 -20.21
C ASP A 333 -4.32 -1.12 -20.91
N ALA A 334 -3.93 -2.19 -21.62
CA ALA A 334 -4.88 -3.08 -22.30
C ALA A 334 -5.92 -3.64 -21.31
N ALA A 335 -7.18 -3.71 -21.74
CA ALA A 335 -8.27 -4.18 -20.89
C ALA A 335 -8.03 -5.61 -20.36
N THR A 336 -8.47 -5.87 -19.14
CA THR A 336 -8.49 -7.21 -18.54
C THR A 336 -9.75 -7.43 -17.71
N LYS A 337 -10.17 -8.70 -17.61
CA LYS A 337 -11.23 -9.16 -16.71
C LYS A 337 -10.69 -9.82 -15.43
N ALA A 338 -9.37 -9.75 -15.20
CA ALA A 338 -8.77 -10.26 -13.99
C ALA A 338 -9.28 -9.49 -12.75
N PRO A 339 -9.83 -10.17 -11.72
CA PRO A 339 -10.47 -9.51 -10.58
C PRO A 339 -9.60 -8.51 -9.81
N SER A 340 -8.29 -8.78 -9.72
CA SER A 340 -7.37 -8.04 -8.86
C SER A 340 -6.43 -7.10 -9.62
N TRP A 341 -6.57 -6.95 -10.94
CA TRP A 341 -5.85 -5.90 -11.66
C TRP A 341 -6.49 -4.54 -11.36
N PRO A 342 -5.72 -3.53 -10.91
CA PRO A 342 -6.27 -2.23 -10.59
C PRO A 342 -6.85 -1.60 -11.86
N VAL A 343 -7.97 -0.88 -11.72
CA VAL A 343 -8.54 -0.10 -12.82
C VAL A 343 -7.45 0.86 -13.31
N GLY A 344 -7.14 0.77 -14.62
CA GLY A 344 -6.02 1.48 -15.24
C GLY A 344 -6.03 2.98 -14.92
N VAL A 345 -4.85 3.50 -14.58
CA VAL A 345 -4.63 4.93 -14.30
C VAL A 345 -4.33 5.65 -15.61
N ASP A 346 -5.17 5.41 -16.63
CA ASP A 346 -4.95 5.97 -17.96
C ASP A 346 -5.16 7.49 -17.90
N GLY A 347 -4.18 8.26 -18.37
CA GLY A 347 -4.33 9.69 -18.65
C GLY A 347 -3.26 10.61 -18.06
N ASN A 348 -3.28 11.86 -18.51
CA ASN A 348 -2.45 12.92 -17.95
C ASN A 348 -2.94 13.26 -16.53
N HIS A 349 -2.06 13.23 -15.54
CA HIS A 349 -2.38 13.63 -14.17
C HIS A 349 -2.58 15.16 -14.10
N PRO A 350 -3.80 15.65 -13.80
CA PRO A 350 -4.00 17.08 -13.52
C PRO A 350 -3.29 17.46 -12.21
N PRO A 351 -3.13 18.77 -11.91
CA PRO A 351 -2.53 19.22 -10.67
C PRO A 351 -3.20 18.58 -9.44
N ALA A 352 -2.41 17.91 -8.60
CA ALA A 352 -2.92 17.20 -7.42
C ALA A 352 -3.55 18.11 -6.36
N LYS A 353 -3.28 19.42 -6.42
CA LYS A 353 -3.82 20.43 -5.51
C LYS A 353 -4.50 21.52 -6.33
N ILE A 354 -5.76 21.78 -6.00
CA ILE A 354 -6.49 22.96 -6.46
C ILE A 354 -6.67 23.92 -5.28
N PRO A 355 -6.63 25.24 -5.50
CA PRO A 355 -6.90 26.20 -4.44
C PRO A 355 -8.33 26.04 -3.93
N VAL A 356 -8.53 26.26 -2.63
CA VAL A 356 -9.87 26.28 -2.03
C VAL A 356 -10.66 27.42 -2.66
N PRO A 357 -11.88 27.18 -3.20
CA PRO A 357 -12.72 28.25 -3.69
C PRO A 357 -13.04 29.24 -2.56
N VAL A 358 -12.65 30.50 -2.74
CA VAL A 358 -12.99 31.58 -1.81
C VAL A 358 -14.42 32.04 -2.13
N PRO A 359 -15.33 32.17 -1.14
CA PRO A 359 -16.65 32.73 -1.38
C PRO A 359 -16.52 34.13 -2.02
N PRO A 360 -17.41 34.53 -2.95
CA PRO A 360 -17.43 35.91 -3.42
C PRO A 360 -17.60 36.81 -2.21
N SER A 361 -16.63 37.70 -2.00
CA SER A 361 -16.57 38.56 -0.83
C SER A 361 -17.89 39.34 -0.70
N LEU A 362 -18.71 38.97 0.29
CA LEU A 362 -19.70 39.90 0.79
C LEU A 362 -18.89 41.08 1.33
N SER A 363 -19.07 42.25 0.71
CA SER A 363 -18.51 43.52 1.14
C SER A 363 -18.95 43.83 2.57
N ARG A 364 -18.26 43.21 3.53
CA ARG A 364 -18.40 43.52 4.94
C ARG A 364 -17.67 44.84 5.17
N LYS A 365 -18.45 45.84 5.55
CA LYS A 365 -17.99 47.13 6.03
C LYS A 365 -16.91 46.92 7.10
N SER A 366 -15.79 47.64 6.92
CA SER A 366 -14.67 47.88 7.85
C SER A 366 -13.97 46.64 8.42
N ASP A 367 -12.84 46.29 7.80
CA ASP A 367 -11.66 45.73 8.47
C ASP A 367 -11.16 46.71 9.54
N GLU A 368 -11.82 46.80 10.69
CA GLU A 368 -11.05 46.97 11.93
C GLU A 368 -10.49 45.58 12.25
N SER A 369 -9.26 45.33 11.81
CA SER A 369 -8.54 44.13 12.23
C SER A 369 -8.46 44.13 13.76
N PHE A 370 -9.15 43.22 14.43
CA PHE A 370 -8.93 42.86 15.84
C PHE A 370 -7.59 42.11 15.94
N SER A 371 -6.52 42.81 15.57
CA SER A 371 -5.15 42.34 15.62
C SER A 371 -4.61 42.46 17.04
N ARG A 372 -3.56 41.68 17.34
CA ARG A 372 -2.86 41.75 18.63
C ARG A 372 -2.58 43.21 19.00
N PRO A 373 -3.00 43.67 20.20
CA PRO A 373 -2.80 45.05 20.60
C PRO A 373 -1.29 45.37 20.73
N PRO A 374 -0.85 46.62 20.44
CA PRO A 374 0.56 47.00 20.55
C PRO A 374 1.14 46.84 21.96
N GLN A 375 0.30 46.96 22.99
CA GLN A 375 0.65 46.73 24.39
C GLN A 375 -0.47 45.97 25.10
N LEU A 376 -0.10 44.95 25.86
CA LEU A 376 -1.02 44.18 26.69
C LEU A 376 -1.26 44.91 28.01
N ASN A 377 -2.54 45.02 28.40
CA ASN A 377 -2.90 45.44 29.75
C ASN A 377 -2.69 44.27 30.74
N GLN A 378 -2.82 44.53 32.04
CA GLN A 378 -2.61 43.50 33.07
C GLN A 378 -3.51 42.26 32.87
N GLN A 379 -4.74 42.45 32.41
CA GLN A 379 -5.67 41.34 32.14
C GLN A 379 -5.23 40.53 30.91
N GLY A 380 -4.77 41.18 29.85
CA GLY A 380 -4.24 40.53 28.65
C GLY A 380 -2.97 39.74 28.92
N GLN A 381 -2.09 40.21 29.80
CA GLN A 381 -0.92 39.46 30.26
C GLN A 381 -1.31 38.19 31.04
N ILE A 382 -2.31 38.30 31.92
CA ILE A 382 -2.84 37.14 32.66
C ILE A 382 -3.49 36.15 31.70
N LEU A 383 -4.26 36.64 30.73
CA LEU A 383 -4.95 35.81 29.74
C LEU A 383 -3.97 35.07 28.83
N GLU A 384 -2.91 35.75 28.36
CA GLU A 384 -1.83 35.13 27.59
C GLU A 384 -1.18 33.98 28.36
N ALA A 385 -0.75 34.25 29.60
CA ALA A 385 -0.12 33.23 30.45
C ALA A 385 -1.05 32.06 30.77
N ALA A 386 -2.35 32.30 30.97
CA ALA A 386 -3.33 31.25 31.22
C ALA A 386 -3.55 30.36 29.99
N ILE A 387 -3.68 30.96 28.80
CA ILE A 387 -3.82 30.22 27.54
C ILE A 387 -2.58 29.36 27.28
N GLU A 388 -1.39 29.93 27.45
CA GLU A 388 -0.13 29.20 27.29
C GLU A 388 -0.03 28.03 28.26
N ALA A 389 -0.31 28.26 29.55
CA ALA A 389 -0.20 27.24 30.57
C ALA A 389 -1.14 26.05 30.28
N ALA A 390 -2.38 26.34 29.93
CA ALA A 390 -3.37 25.28 29.76
C ALA A 390 -3.23 24.56 28.40
N ALA A 391 -2.85 25.25 27.31
CA ALA A 391 -2.49 24.59 26.05
C ALA A 391 -1.27 23.66 26.23
N ASN A 392 -0.25 24.09 26.96
CA ASN A 392 0.90 23.23 27.28
C ASN A 392 0.50 22.04 28.17
N ALA A 393 -0.42 22.22 29.12
CA ALA A 393 -0.93 21.13 29.96
C ALA A 393 -1.60 20.04 29.10
N VAL A 394 -2.46 20.43 28.15
CA VAL A 394 -3.11 19.52 27.19
C VAL A 394 -2.07 18.78 26.33
N ILE A 395 -1.08 19.50 25.82
CA ILE A 395 0.01 18.91 25.02
C ILE A 395 0.76 17.83 25.80
N ASN A 396 1.04 18.08 27.09
CA ASN A 396 1.80 17.16 27.93
C ASN A 396 1.04 15.88 28.30
N ILE A 397 -0.30 15.90 28.28
CA ILE A 397 -1.13 14.72 28.60
C ILE A 397 -1.62 13.96 27.35
N ARG A 398 -1.12 14.31 26.15
CA ARG A 398 -1.55 13.71 24.87
C ARG A 398 -1.62 12.18 24.90
N ASP A 399 -0.53 11.53 25.26
CA ASP A 399 -0.44 10.07 25.17
C ASP A 399 -1.31 9.39 26.24
N ILE A 400 -1.48 10.01 27.41
CA ILE A 400 -2.38 9.53 28.46
C ILE A 400 -3.85 9.60 28.01
N LEU A 401 -4.24 10.71 27.37
CA LEU A 401 -5.60 10.87 26.84
C LEU A 401 -5.91 9.82 25.76
N ASN A 402 -4.97 9.54 24.85
CA ASN A 402 -5.13 8.45 23.87
C ASN A 402 -5.21 7.07 24.55
N GLU A 403 -4.43 6.83 25.61
CA GLU A 403 -4.50 5.56 26.35
C GLU A 403 -5.88 5.35 27.00
N TRP A 404 -6.42 6.38 27.65
CA TRP A 404 -7.74 6.31 28.27
C TRP A 404 -8.85 6.14 27.25
N ASP A 405 -8.78 6.92 26.18
CA ASP A 405 -9.74 6.85 25.10
C ASP A 405 -9.69 5.48 24.40
N GLY A 406 -8.51 4.90 24.17
CA GLY A 406 -8.36 3.59 23.53
C GLY A 406 -8.98 2.42 24.31
N LYS A 407 -9.38 2.60 25.58
CA LYS A 407 -10.07 1.56 26.37
C LYS A 407 -11.53 1.38 25.96
N VAL A 408 -12.20 2.43 25.49
CA VAL A 408 -13.65 2.43 25.19
C VAL A 408 -14.05 3.22 23.94
N GLY A 409 -13.22 4.15 23.50
CA GLY A 409 -13.32 4.94 22.28
C GLY A 409 -12.35 4.46 21.20
N ASP A 410 -11.88 5.39 20.37
CA ASP A 410 -11.02 5.11 19.20
C ASP A 410 -9.52 5.40 19.45
N GLY A 411 -9.18 5.96 20.61
CA GLY A 411 -7.80 6.15 21.05
C GLY A 411 -7.12 7.36 20.40
N ASP A 412 -7.90 8.32 19.91
CA ASP A 412 -7.40 9.50 19.21
C ASP A 412 -7.63 10.84 19.94
N CYS A 413 -8.39 10.82 21.05
CA CYS A 413 -8.80 12.02 21.77
C CYS A 413 -7.61 12.94 22.12
N GLY A 414 -6.53 12.37 22.68
CA GLY A 414 -5.33 13.11 23.01
C GLY A 414 -4.66 13.74 21.80
N SER A 415 -4.58 13.00 20.69
CA SER A 415 -4.05 13.51 19.41
C SER A 415 -4.88 14.68 18.88
N THR A 416 -6.21 14.60 19.01
CA THR A 416 -7.14 15.66 18.60
C THR A 416 -6.98 16.91 19.47
N MET A 417 -6.91 16.76 20.79
CA MET A 417 -6.68 17.87 21.73
C MET A 417 -5.30 18.52 21.54
N TYR A 418 -4.26 17.72 21.29
CA TYR A 418 -2.91 18.21 20.99
C TYR A 418 -2.88 19.13 19.77
N ARG A 419 -3.60 18.79 18.69
CA ARG A 419 -3.70 19.65 17.48
C ARG A 419 -4.33 20.99 17.81
N GLY A 420 -5.43 20.99 18.56
CA GLY A 420 -6.11 22.19 19.02
C GLY A 420 -5.20 23.09 19.85
N ALA A 421 -4.61 22.54 20.91
CA ALA A 421 -3.69 23.27 21.79
C ALA A 421 -2.47 23.83 21.04
N SER A 422 -1.89 23.05 20.12
CA SER A 422 -0.76 23.51 19.29
C SER A 422 -1.15 24.67 18.37
N ALA A 423 -2.33 24.62 17.75
CA ALA A 423 -2.82 25.71 16.90
C ALA A 423 -3.15 26.97 17.71
N ILE A 424 -3.67 26.82 18.92
CA ILE A 424 -3.89 27.95 19.84
C ILE A 424 -2.56 28.63 20.17
N LEU A 425 -1.52 27.87 20.53
CA LEU A 425 -0.18 28.44 20.78
C LEU A 425 0.42 29.11 19.54
N GLU A 426 0.23 28.53 18.35
CA GLU A 426 0.70 29.12 17.09
C GLU A 426 0.01 30.45 16.77
N ASP A 427 -1.31 30.52 16.99
CA ASP A 427 -2.15 31.67 16.67
C ASP A 427 -2.16 32.74 17.78
N LEU A 428 -1.74 32.39 19.01
CA LEU A 428 -1.71 33.27 20.19
C LEU A 428 -1.01 34.62 19.94
N LYS A 429 0.02 34.61 19.09
CA LYS A 429 0.75 35.82 18.66
C LYS A 429 -0.12 36.84 17.90
N ASN A 430 -1.30 36.44 17.44
CA ASN A 430 -2.24 37.27 16.70
C ASN A 430 -3.50 37.61 17.49
N TYR A 431 -3.73 37.01 18.66
CA TYR A 431 -4.97 37.16 19.40
C TYR A 431 -5.16 38.57 19.99
N PRO A 432 -6.41 39.09 20.01
CA PRO A 432 -6.75 40.37 20.61
C PRO A 432 -6.84 40.26 22.14
N LEU A 433 -5.74 39.92 22.80
CA LEU A 433 -5.65 39.54 24.22
C LEU A 433 -6.18 40.57 25.24
N ASN A 434 -6.37 41.83 24.85
CA ASN A 434 -7.00 42.86 25.69
C ASN A 434 -8.55 42.79 25.66
N ASP A 435 -9.12 41.99 24.77
CA ASP A 435 -10.56 41.70 24.67
C ASP A 435 -10.77 40.19 24.89
N ALA A 436 -11.29 39.84 26.06
CA ALA A 436 -11.51 38.44 26.43
C ALA A 436 -12.58 37.76 25.56
N ALA A 437 -13.61 38.51 25.11
CA ALA A 437 -14.64 37.93 24.25
C ALA A 437 -14.02 37.58 22.90
N GLU A 438 -13.35 38.54 22.28
CA GLU A 438 -12.76 38.34 20.95
C GLU A 438 -11.60 37.33 21.00
N THR A 439 -10.84 37.27 22.09
CA THR A 439 -9.82 36.22 22.30
C THR A 439 -10.44 34.82 22.32
N VAL A 440 -11.55 34.63 23.03
CA VAL A 440 -12.28 33.35 23.06
C VAL A 440 -12.87 33.00 21.69
N ASN A 441 -13.31 33.99 20.93
CA ASN A 441 -13.76 33.81 19.55
C ASN A 441 -12.63 33.30 18.65
N GLU A 442 -11.43 33.86 18.78
CA GLU A 442 -10.23 33.43 18.05
C GLU A 442 -9.74 32.04 18.47
N ILE A 443 -9.77 31.70 19.76
CA ILE A 443 -9.52 30.32 20.24
C ILE A 443 -10.47 29.34 19.56
N GLY A 444 -11.77 29.67 19.49
CA GLY A 444 -12.77 28.86 18.79
C GLY A 444 -12.46 28.71 17.30
N SER A 445 -11.98 29.77 16.64
CA SER A 445 -11.54 29.74 15.24
C SER A 445 -10.33 28.83 15.03
N SER A 446 -9.31 28.90 15.90
CA SER A 446 -8.14 28.01 15.87
C SER A 446 -8.54 26.55 16.08
N ILE A 447 -9.38 26.26 17.08
CA ILE A 447 -9.93 24.92 17.35
C ILE A 447 -10.68 24.38 16.13
N ARG A 448 -11.64 25.15 15.61
CA ARG A 448 -12.46 24.75 14.46
C ARG A 448 -11.63 24.42 13.23
N ARG A 449 -10.48 25.09 13.05
CA ARG A 449 -9.59 24.92 11.91
C ARG A 449 -8.86 23.57 11.92
N VAL A 450 -8.53 23.03 13.09
CA VAL A 450 -7.60 21.88 13.22
C VAL A 450 -8.16 20.68 13.97
N MET A 451 -9.21 20.85 14.78
CA MET A 451 -9.86 19.77 15.52
C MET A 451 -11.08 19.27 14.75
N GLY A 452 -11.02 18.01 14.30
CA GLY A 452 -12.15 17.31 13.71
C GLY A 452 -13.08 16.64 14.75
N GLY A 453 -14.11 15.95 14.26
CA GLY A 453 -14.98 15.10 15.07
C GLY A 453 -15.89 15.85 16.06
N THR A 454 -16.47 15.09 16.99
CA THR A 454 -17.37 15.61 18.02
C THR A 454 -16.63 16.59 18.95
N SER A 455 -15.39 16.29 19.33
CA SER A 455 -14.59 17.15 20.21
C SER A 455 -14.39 18.55 19.61
N GLY A 456 -13.90 18.66 18.36
CA GLY A 456 -13.73 19.96 17.70
C GLY A 456 -15.03 20.75 17.59
N SER A 457 -16.14 20.07 17.31
CA SER A 457 -17.47 20.68 17.25
C SER A 457 -17.93 21.21 18.62
N LEU A 458 -17.81 20.41 19.68
CA LEU A 458 -18.21 20.78 21.03
C LEU A 458 -17.40 21.95 21.58
N TYR A 459 -16.07 21.93 21.44
CA TYR A 459 -15.22 23.02 21.90
C TYR A 459 -15.47 24.31 21.09
N ASN A 460 -15.71 24.23 19.79
CA ASN A 460 -16.09 25.41 19.01
C ASN A 460 -17.48 25.95 19.42
N ILE A 461 -18.47 25.08 19.65
CA ILE A 461 -19.79 25.50 20.18
C ILE A 461 -19.62 26.19 21.53
N PHE A 462 -18.80 25.61 22.41
CA PHE A 462 -18.48 26.20 23.71
C PHE A 462 -17.85 27.59 23.54
N CYS A 463 -16.83 27.74 22.69
CA CYS A 463 -16.20 29.04 22.43
C CYS A 463 -17.18 30.07 21.89
N LYS A 464 -18.07 29.68 20.97
CA LYS A 464 -19.11 30.58 20.43
C LYS A 464 -20.14 31.00 21.48
N ALA A 465 -20.53 30.09 22.37
CA ALA A 465 -21.42 30.40 23.48
C ALA A 465 -20.75 31.33 24.51
N ALA A 466 -19.48 31.05 24.86
CA ALA A 466 -18.68 31.87 25.75
C ALA A 466 -18.46 33.27 25.17
N TYR A 467 -18.14 33.38 23.87
CA TYR A 467 -18.08 34.65 23.15
C TYR A 467 -19.38 35.44 23.30
N ALA A 468 -20.51 34.84 22.91
CA ALA A 468 -21.82 35.51 22.97
C ALA A 468 -22.15 36.01 24.38
N GLN A 469 -21.82 35.22 25.42
CA GLN A 469 -22.04 35.60 26.81
C GLN A 469 -21.12 36.73 27.27
N LEU A 470 -19.84 36.71 26.89
CA LEU A 470 -18.86 37.75 27.24
C LEU A 470 -19.21 39.07 26.54
N THR A 471 -19.62 39.04 25.27
CA THR A 471 -20.05 40.25 24.54
C THR A 471 -21.34 40.85 25.12
N ALA A 472 -22.26 40.02 25.62
CA ALA A 472 -23.50 40.49 26.25
C ALA A 472 -23.29 41.11 27.64
N SER A 473 -22.14 40.84 28.29
CA SER A 473 -21.83 41.29 29.64
C SER A 473 -21.04 42.61 29.58
N SER A 474 -21.71 43.76 29.68
CA SER A 474 -21.11 45.10 29.56
C SER A 474 -20.20 45.55 30.73
N GLN A 475 -19.49 44.63 31.39
CA GLN A 475 -18.51 44.97 32.43
C GLN A 475 -17.08 44.87 31.88
N SER A 476 -16.38 46.00 31.87
CA SER A 476 -14.99 46.17 31.38
C SER A 476 -13.92 45.52 32.26
N VAL A 477 -14.29 44.61 33.17
CA VAL A 477 -13.37 43.95 34.10
C VAL A 477 -13.56 42.44 33.99
N VAL A 478 -12.53 41.75 33.49
CA VAL A 478 -12.46 40.29 33.52
C VAL A 478 -12.47 39.84 34.98
N THR A 479 -13.55 39.20 35.40
CA THR A 479 -13.69 38.65 36.75
C THR A 479 -12.94 37.32 36.86
N ALA A 480 -12.50 36.93 38.07
CA ALA A 480 -11.88 35.63 38.32
C ALA A 480 -12.72 34.45 37.80
N LYS A 481 -14.05 34.62 37.78
CA LYS A 481 -15.02 33.65 37.25
C LYS A 481 -14.98 33.50 35.72
N GLN A 482 -14.62 34.57 35.00
CA GLN A 482 -14.42 34.54 33.55
C GLN A 482 -13.05 33.94 33.19
N CYS A 483 -12.01 34.19 34.01
CA CYS A 483 -10.74 33.45 33.90
C CYS A 483 -10.92 31.96 34.19
N GLU A 484 -11.73 31.60 35.19
CA GLU A 484 -12.06 30.22 35.52
C GLU A 484 -12.85 29.53 34.40
N MET A 485 -13.78 30.24 33.73
CA MET A 485 -14.43 29.74 32.52
C MET A 485 -13.44 29.46 31.38
N ILE A 486 -12.44 30.33 31.18
CA ILE A 486 -11.40 30.14 30.16
C ILE A 486 -10.43 29.01 30.54
N LEU A 487 -10.13 28.84 31.82
CA LEU A 487 -9.33 27.73 32.34
C LEU A 487 -10.10 26.39 32.34
N LEU A 488 -11.43 26.39 32.34
CA LEU A 488 -12.25 25.20 32.11
C LEU A 488 -12.35 24.82 30.62
N MET A 489 -11.89 25.68 29.69
CA MET A 489 -11.90 25.43 28.23
C MET A 489 -10.71 24.63 27.74
N LEU A 490 -9.62 24.67 28.49
CA LEU A 490 -8.32 24.07 28.21
C LEU A 490 -8.06 23.00 29.27
#